data_AF-A0A7C5L1R1-F1
#
_entry.id   AF-A0A7C5L1R1-F1
#
_cell.length_a   1.000
_cell.length_b   1.000
_cell.length_c   1.000
_cell.angle_alpha   90.00
_cell.angle_beta   90.00
_cell.angle_gamma   90.00
#
_symmetry.space_group_name_H-M   'P 1'
#
loop_
_entity.id
_entity.type
_entity.pdbx_description
1 polymer ?
#
loop_
_entity_poly.entity_id
_entity_poly.type
_entity_poly.pdbx_seq_one_letter_code
_entity_poly.pdbx_strand_id
1 'polypeptide(L)'
;MIFTNTFTAINLLIDAIKDLRIHFNRAYLIELLEHMLDNAVLTGMYPKLTIGPGQRYASRGGYIVRIADDPALPLQPVSGWLLPEKQVKLTQQ
;
A
#
# COMPACT_ATOMS: atom_id res chain seq x y z
N MET A 1 6.77 -9.71 -4.91
CA MET A 1 6.33 -8.73 -3.89
C MET A 1 7.23 -7.48 -3.84
N ILE A 2 8.57 -7.61 -3.79
CA ILE A 2 9.49 -6.45 -3.80
C ILE A 2 9.34 -5.60 -5.07
N PHE A 3 9.30 -6.21 -6.26
CA PHE A 3 9.12 -5.49 -7.52
C PHE A 3 7.85 -4.63 -7.52
N THR A 4 6.72 -5.20 -7.11
CA THR A 4 5.44 -4.49 -7.05
C THR A 4 5.47 -3.32 -6.06
N ASN A 5 5.98 -3.53 -4.84
CA ASN A 5 6.12 -2.46 -3.84
C ASN A 5 6.94 -1.29 -4.41
N THR A 6 8.10 -1.60 -4.99
CA THR A 6 9.02 -0.59 -5.53
C THR A 6 8.43 0.13 -6.74
N PHE A 7 7.81 -0.62 -7.66
CA PHE A 7 7.16 -0.06 -8.84
C PHE A 7 6.04 0.92 -8.44
N THR A 8 5.16 0.52 -7.52
CA THR A 8 4.08 1.39 -7.04
C THR A 8 4.63 2.63 -6.34
N ALA A 9 5.64 2.48 -5.46
CA ALA A 9 6.25 3.61 -4.76
C ALA A 9 6.90 4.62 -5.71
N ILE A 10 7.61 4.14 -6.74
CA ILE A 10 8.26 5.00 -7.73
C ILE A 10 7.24 5.73 -8.58
N ASN A 11 6.19 5.06 -9.08
CA ASN A 11 5.17 5.72 -9.90
C ASN A 11 4.45 6.82 -9.10
N LEU A 12 4.11 6.55 -7.84
CA LEU A 12 3.52 7.55 -6.96
C LEU A 12 4.44 8.77 -6.78
N LEU A 13 5.74 8.53 -6.58
CA LEU A 13 6.71 9.61 -6.43
C LEU A 13 6.91 10.40 -7.73
N ILE A 14 6.96 9.73 -8.88
CA ILE A 14 7.10 10.36 -10.19
C ILE A 14 5.97 11.36 -10.39
N ASP A 15 4.74 10.96 -10.12
CA ASP A 15 3.58 11.82 -10.33
C ASP A 15 3.55 12.98 -9.31
N ALA A 16 3.89 12.74 -8.05
CA ALA A 16 4.01 13.82 -7.07
C ALA A 16 5.10 14.84 -7.46
N ILE A 17 6.22 14.39 -8.04
CA ILE A 17 7.27 15.29 -8.55
C ILE A 17 6.79 16.09 -9.77
N LYS A 18 5.98 15.50 -10.67
CA LYS A 18 5.40 16.22 -11.81
C LYS A 18 4.56 17.41 -11.33
N ASP A 19 3.80 17.22 -10.25
CA ASP A 19 2.92 18.26 -9.68
C ASP A 19 3.67 19.27 -8.78
N LEU A 20 4.83 18.88 -8.22
CA LEU A 20 5.69 19.75 -7.43
C LEU A 20 6.20 20.97 -8.24
N ARG A 21 6.43 20.77 -9.55
CA ARG A 21 6.88 21.77 -10.54
C ARG A 21 8.09 22.59 -10.06
N ILE A 22 7.85 23.78 -9.48
CA ILE A 22 8.88 24.73 -9.02
C ILE A 22 8.88 24.95 -7.50
N HIS A 23 7.91 24.39 -6.77
CA HIS A 23 7.74 24.62 -5.32
C HIS A 23 8.39 23.48 -4.54
N PHE A 24 9.71 23.49 -4.46
CA PHE A 24 10.48 22.48 -3.74
C PHE A 24 10.37 22.67 -2.22
N ASN A 25 9.30 22.13 -1.64
CA ASN A 25 9.10 22.08 -0.20
C ASN A 25 8.71 20.65 0.20
N ARG A 26 9.37 20.12 1.23
CA ARG A 26 9.07 18.80 1.80
C ARG A 26 7.61 18.66 2.24
N ALA A 27 7.05 19.68 2.87
CA ALA A 27 5.65 19.64 3.34
C ALA A 27 4.69 19.55 2.16
N TYR A 28 4.95 20.32 1.11
CA TYR A 28 4.14 20.31 -0.10
C TYR A 28 4.25 18.99 -0.88
N LEU A 29 5.45 18.39 -0.93
CA LEU A 29 5.63 17.05 -1.50
C LEU A 29 4.79 15.99 -0.74
N ILE A 30 4.73 16.08 0.59
CA ILE A 30 3.92 15.16 1.40
C ILE A 30 2.43 15.34 1.11
N GLU A 31 1.96 16.59 1.04
CA GLU A 31 0.57 16.90 0.69
C GLU A 31 0.18 16.37 -0.70
N LEU A 32 1.08 16.51 -1.69
CA LEU A 32 0.87 15.94 -3.01
C LEU A 32 0.80 14.40 -2.96
N LEU A 33 1.68 13.74 -2.21
CA LEU A 33 1.64 12.29 -2.04
C LEU A 33 0.34 11.81 -1.35
N GLU A 34 -0.15 12.56 -0.36
CA GLU A 34 -1.44 12.31 0.30
C GLU A 34 -2.59 12.43 -0.72
N HIS A 35 -2.66 13.56 -1.43
CA HIS A 35 -3.69 13.82 -2.45
C HIS A 35 -3.69 12.79 -3.58
N MET A 36 -2.49 12.36 -3.99
CA MET A 36 -2.32 11.35 -5.03
C MET A 36 -2.83 9.98 -4.61
N LEU A 37 -2.59 9.56 -3.37
CA LEU A 37 -3.08 8.27 -2.88
C LEU A 37 -4.60 8.21 -2.86
N ASP A 38 -5.24 9.31 -2.48
CA ASP A 38 -6.71 9.41 -2.47
C ASP A 38 -7.30 9.28 -3.89
N ASN A 39 -6.53 9.64 -4.91
CA ASN A 39 -6.94 9.59 -6.32
C ASN A 39 -6.30 8.45 -7.14
N ALA A 40 -5.38 7.68 -6.56
CA ALA A 40 -4.57 6.73 -7.30
C ALA A 40 -5.40 5.52 -7.74
N VAL A 41 -5.51 5.31 -9.06
CA VAL A 41 -6.09 4.12 -9.70
C VAL A 41 -5.14 2.90 -9.62
N LEU A 42 -4.10 2.97 -8.79
CA LEU A 42 -3.15 1.87 -8.53
C LEU A 42 -3.74 0.74 -7.64
N THR A 43 -5.07 0.77 -7.43
CA THR A 43 -5.85 -0.13 -6.57
C THR A 43 -5.85 -1.59 -7.00
N GLY A 44 -5.34 -1.92 -8.20
CA GLY A 44 -5.29 -3.30 -8.69
C GLY A 44 -4.41 -4.24 -7.85
N MET A 45 -3.32 -3.74 -7.26
CA MET A 45 -2.41 -4.55 -6.42
C MET A 45 -2.49 -4.20 -4.93
N TYR A 46 -2.81 -2.94 -4.59
CA TYR A 46 -3.02 -2.49 -3.21
C TYR A 46 -4.40 -1.84 -3.09
N PRO A 47 -5.46 -2.62 -2.86
CA PRO A 47 -6.83 -2.11 -2.85
C PRO A 47 -7.15 -1.18 -1.66
N LYS A 48 -6.25 -1.11 -0.66
CA LYS A 48 -6.46 -0.39 0.61
C LYS A 48 -5.25 0.45 1.01
N LEU A 49 -4.78 1.26 0.06
CA LEU A 49 -3.69 2.20 0.27
C LEU A 49 -4.29 3.59 0.52
N THR A 50 -4.09 4.16 1.70
CA THR A 50 -4.57 5.52 2.04
C THR A 50 -3.61 6.14 3.07
N ILE A 51 -3.33 7.43 2.95
CA ILE A 51 -2.57 8.19 3.96
C ILE A 51 -3.47 9.31 4.46
N GLY A 52 -3.78 9.30 5.76
CA GLY A 52 -4.47 10.42 6.39
C GLY A 52 -3.50 11.58 6.68
N PRO A 53 -3.99 12.82 6.85
CA PRO A 53 -3.14 13.98 7.12
C PRO A 53 -2.16 13.75 8.26
N GLY A 54 -0.86 13.98 8.00
CA GLY A 54 0.20 13.83 9.00
C GLY A 54 0.60 12.38 9.31
N GLN A 55 -0.05 11.39 8.67
CA GLN A 55 0.40 10.01 8.70
C GLN A 55 1.49 9.78 7.67
N ARG A 56 2.37 8.80 7.93
CA ARG A 56 3.47 8.43 7.03
C ARG A 56 3.44 6.97 6.60
N TYR A 57 2.35 6.28 6.94
CA TYR A 57 2.12 4.88 6.64
C TYR A 57 0.89 4.75 5.77
N ALA A 58 1.09 4.31 4.54
CA ALA A 58 0.04 4.19 3.53
C ALA A 58 -0.90 2.98 3.74
N SER A 59 -0.49 2.03 4.56
CA SER A 59 -1.35 0.97 5.06
C SER A 59 -0.86 0.53 6.42
N ARG A 60 -1.80 0.31 7.34
CA ARG A 60 -1.53 -0.32 8.64
C ARG A 60 -2.02 -1.76 8.68
N GLY A 61 -2.76 -2.20 7.66
CA GLY A 61 -3.30 -3.55 7.58
C GLY A 61 -2.55 -4.43 6.59
N GLY A 62 -2.85 -5.71 6.63
CA GLY A 62 -2.23 -6.71 5.75
C GLY A 62 -3.03 -8.00 5.68
N TYR A 63 -2.55 -8.91 4.84
CA TYR A 63 -3.07 -10.26 4.71
C TYR A 63 -2.08 -11.25 5.31
N ILE A 64 -2.59 -12.30 5.94
CA ILE A 64 -1.78 -13.48 6.29
C ILE A 64 -1.85 -14.43 5.08
N VAL A 65 -0.68 -14.77 4.55
CA VAL A 65 -0.54 -15.71 3.43
C VAL A 65 0.19 -16.96 3.91
N ARG A 66 -0.26 -18.12 3.44
CA ARG A 66 0.44 -19.40 3.58
C ARG A 66 1.27 -19.61 2.34
N ILE A 67 2.51 -20.06 2.53
CA ILE A 67 3.34 -20.57 1.44
C ILE A 67 2.78 -21.94 1.08
N ALA A 68 2.25 -22.07 -0.13
CA ALA A 68 1.66 -23.31 -0.61
C ALA A 68 2.73 -24.22 -1.18
N ASP A 69 2.48 -25.54 -1.11
CA ASP A 69 3.35 -26.55 -1.72
C ASP A 69 3.22 -26.58 -3.26
N ASP A 70 2.14 -26.03 -3.80
CA ASP A 70 1.91 -25.91 -5.24
C ASP A 70 2.70 -24.73 -5.83
N PRO A 71 3.69 -24.99 -6.72
CA PRO A 71 4.48 -23.93 -7.36
C PRO A 71 3.66 -23.04 -8.30
N ALA A 72 2.48 -23.46 -8.76
CA ALA A 72 1.60 -22.64 -9.60
C ALA A 72 0.86 -21.57 -8.78
N LEU A 73 0.65 -21.79 -7.48
CA LEU A 73 -0.01 -20.84 -6.58
C LEU A 73 0.76 -20.73 -5.25
N PRO A 74 2.00 -20.19 -5.29
CA PRO A 74 2.96 -20.30 -4.19
C PRO A 74 2.53 -19.54 -2.92
N LEU A 75 1.51 -18.67 -3.00
CA LEU A 75 0.95 -17.92 -1.89
C LEU A 75 -0.57 -18.01 -1.90
N GLN A 76 -1.14 -18.53 -0.82
CA GLN A 76 -2.59 -18.60 -0.62
C GLN A 76 -2.99 -17.70 0.56
N PRO A 77 -3.94 -16.77 0.40
CA PRO A 77 -4.42 -15.95 1.51
C PRO A 77 -5.22 -16.81 2.49
N VAL A 78 -4.76 -16.85 3.75
CA VAL A 78 -5.41 -17.61 4.84
C VAL A 78 -6.34 -16.74 5.66
N SER A 79 -6.27 -15.42 5.48
CA SER A 79 -7.10 -14.44 6.16
C SER A 79 -7.66 -13.40 5.21
N GLY A 80 -8.74 -12.75 5.63
CA GLY A 80 -9.13 -11.45 5.08
C GLY A 80 -8.11 -10.35 5.47
N TRP A 81 -8.44 -9.10 5.15
CA TRP A 81 -7.63 -7.94 5.55
C TRP A 81 -7.69 -7.74 7.06
N LEU A 82 -6.54 -7.78 7.71
CA LEU A 82 -6.39 -7.62 9.15
C LEU A 82 -5.79 -6.26 9.46
N LEU A 83 -6.32 -5.62 10.49
CA LEU A 83 -5.71 -4.45 11.12
C LEU A 83 -5.07 -4.92 12.44
N PRO A 84 -3.90 -4.41 12.82
CA PRO A 84 -3.17 -4.87 14.01
C PRO A 84 -3.95 -4.69 15.32
N GLU A 85 -4.90 -3.77 15.36
CA GLU A 85 -5.79 -3.52 16.51
C GLU A 85 -7.04 -4.42 16.53
N LYS A 86 -7.30 -5.18 15.45
CA LYS A 86 -8.46 -6.07 15.34
C LYS A 86 -8.03 -7.50 15.67
N GLN A 87 -8.50 -8.05 16.79
CA GLN A 87 -8.14 -9.40 17.24
C GLN A 87 -8.44 -10.45 16.15
N VAL A 88 -7.41 -11.19 15.76
CA VAL A 88 -7.46 -12.22 14.72
C VAL A 88 -7.93 -13.52 15.35
N LYS A 89 -9.16 -13.96 15.07
CA LYS A 89 -9.56 -15.35 15.30
C LYS A 89 -9.03 -16.17 14.13
N LEU A 90 -7.89 -16.82 14.34
CA LEU A 90 -7.36 -17.79 13.38
C LEU A 90 -8.25 -19.03 13.43
N THR A 91 -9.09 -19.22 12.43
CA THR A 91 -9.81 -20.48 12.24
C THR A 91 -8.77 -21.53 11.82
N GLN A 92 -8.36 -22.35 12.78
CA GLN A 92 -7.56 -23.54 12.52
C GLN A 92 -8.45 -24.58 11.82
N GLN A 93 -8.01 -25.05 10.66
CA GLN A 93 -8.37 -26.33 10.07
C GLN A 93 -7.07 -27.14 9.93
#